data_AF-A0A9Q6ZJL9-F1
#
_entry.id   AF-A0A9Q6ZJL9-F1
#
_cell.length_a   1.000
_cell.length_b   1.000
_cell.length_c   1.000
_cell.angle_alpha   90.00
_cell.angle_beta   90.00
_cell.angle_gamma   90.00
#
_symmetry.space_group_name_H-M   'P 1'
#
loop_
_entity.id
_entity.type
_entity.pdbx_description
1 polymer ?
#
loop_
_entity_poly.entity_id
_entity_poly.type
_entity_poly.pdbx_seq_one_letter_code
_entity_poly.pdbx_strand_id
1 'polypeptide(L)'
;MAKYKIIDESMEYDDCILWRIVEIQSGKKGGWIESEANLSQSGQCMVLDEAKVYGNAKVYDDAIISGFSNVYGNAEVYGNAVVSEYVSVFGQAKIYGNAKVNGDVVVKDAAQVLGYAQVERFAEIMGHAVVYGHAKISGNAEIQDYARVYGYSQVLNSAVVKDNGLVHGHVIVKNSTIVEGEEELFDGQYTWDDIDIFSRLKLYIQDGVSGDFAKLYANGRHQVQVVVILEAKDGGKDGVPKYIQIPETEILQNIVFVNYRNDPFGNRFQYSDSPGEYCAGRLLQDESSSRIVESSSASVYLSTVEPMGETVVCVSCWVTRVEKGVVTVEEYSTALENNGRRPMPNSVTLQVVPQYIFSNGDIDVFVSKEEESTYTLRSNYVRFHINGIHRLHRGEVSKERQFYERTRIAVRQGDYYSAISTDSSIEINDDLYTYTFGVTIYDRWTVVKPNHEFEGLCFWVFEKNYLEVVNSVRETPMFCSLFDIYGNEAKLSIKISQKDRTTLEAYVI
;
A
#
# COMPACT_ATOMS: atom_id res chain seq x y z
N MET A 1 -35.54 13.10 47.56
CA MET A 1 -34.97 14.06 48.53
C MET A 1 -34.00 14.94 47.77
N ALA A 2 -33.72 16.17 48.22
CA ALA A 2 -32.63 16.95 47.63
C ALA A 2 -31.29 16.25 47.89
N LYS A 3 -30.38 16.29 46.91
CA LYS A 3 -29.06 15.66 46.94
C LYS A 3 -28.00 16.65 47.42
N TYR A 4 -28.07 17.87 46.93
CA TYR A 4 -27.20 18.98 47.32
C TYR A 4 -28.06 20.21 47.64
N LYS A 5 -27.45 21.21 48.27
CA LYS A 5 -27.99 22.56 48.43
C LYS A 5 -26.95 23.59 48.03
N ILE A 6 -27.40 24.72 47.50
CA ILE A 6 -26.57 25.92 47.33
C ILE A 6 -26.39 26.59 48.71
N ILE A 7 -25.22 27.19 48.97
CA ILE A 7 -24.94 27.96 50.19
C ILE A 7 -24.52 29.41 49.88
N ASP A 8 -24.55 30.27 50.89
CA ASP A 8 -24.14 31.69 50.83
C ASP A 8 -22.61 31.83 50.83
N GLU A 9 -22.00 31.24 49.81
CA GLU A 9 -20.59 31.33 49.45
C GLU A 9 -20.55 31.38 47.92
N SER A 10 -20.10 32.51 47.38
CA SER A 10 -20.14 32.80 45.95
C SER A 10 -18.83 33.37 45.44
N MET A 11 -18.66 33.32 44.11
CA MET A 11 -17.56 33.93 43.38
C MET A 11 -18.05 34.54 42.07
N GLU A 12 -17.47 35.68 41.69
CA GLU A 12 -17.63 36.26 40.37
C GLU A 12 -16.65 35.58 39.40
N TYR A 13 -17.14 35.10 38.26
CA TYR A 13 -16.37 34.34 37.29
C TYR A 13 -17.04 34.41 35.91
N ASP A 14 -16.30 34.76 34.86
CA ASP A 14 -16.78 34.76 33.47
C ASP A 14 -18.15 35.48 33.31
N ASP A 15 -18.21 36.71 33.83
CA ASP A 15 -19.39 37.59 33.90
C ASP A 15 -20.65 37.03 34.62
N CYS A 16 -20.53 35.93 35.37
CA CYS A 16 -21.60 35.34 36.17
C CYS A 16 -21.22 35.18 37.66
N ILE A 17 -22.23 34.95 38.51
CA ILE A 17 -22.04 34.66 39.94
C ILE A 17 -22.27 33.17 40.15
N LEU A 18 -21.21 32.46 40.53
CA LEU A 18 -21.28 31.04 40.88
C LEU A 18 -21.45 30.87 42.38
N TRP A 19 -22.21 29.87 42.78
CA TRP A 19 -22.50 29.55 44.17
C TRP A 19 -22.00 28.16 44.53
N ARG A 20 -21.40 28.04 45.72
CA ARG A 20 -20.86 26.78 46.23
C ARG A 20 -22.00 25.83 46.57
N ILE A 21 -21.87 24.55 46.22
CA ILE A 21 -22.80 23.51 46.67
C ILE A 21 -22.28 22.77 47.90
N VAL A 22 -23.21 22.21 48.68
CA VAL A 22 -22.92 21.26 49.77
C VAL A 22 -23.77 20.01 49.55
N GLU A 23 -23.12 18.85 49.51
CA GLU A 23 -23.80 17.55 49.47
C GLU A 23 -24.52 17.31 50.81
N ILE A 24 -25.82 17.00 50.76
CA ILE A 24 -26.66 16.93 51.96
C ILE A 24 -26.32 15.70 52.81
N GLN A 25 -25.93 14.58 52.19
CA GLN A 25 -25.63 13.33 52.91
C GLN A 25 -24.28 13.36 53.63
N SER A 26 -23.23 13.90 53.01
CA SER A 26 -21.89 13.95 53.61
C SER A 26 -21.60 15.25 54.37
N GLY A 27 -22.36 16.31 54.11
CA GLY A 27 -22.11 17.66 54.63
C GLY A 27 -20.87 18.34 54.03
N LYS A 28 -20.21 17.74 53.02
CA LYS A 28 -19.01 18.30 52.38
C LYS A 28 -19.39 19.35 51.34
N LYS A 29 -18.54 20.37 51.20
CA LYS A 29 -18.58 21.28 50.05
C LYS A 29 -18.25 20.50 48.78
N GLY A 30 -19.02 20.74 47.71
CA GLY A 30 -18.69 20.35 46.35
C GLY A 30 -18.08 21.53 45.59
N GLY A 31 -18.21 21.53 44.27
CA GLY A 31 -17.83 22.66 43.42
C GLY A 31 -18.91 23.75 43.35
N TRP A 32 -18.92 24.45 42.22
CA TRP A 32 -19.67 25.68 42.01
C TRP A 32 -20.68 25.55 40.86
N ILE A 33 -21.88 26.11 41.03
CA ILE A 33 -22.89 26.21 39.97
C ILE A 33 -23.48 27.62 39.91
N GLU A 34 -23.86 28.09 38.72
CA GLU A 34 -24.59 29.36 38.57
C GLU A 34 -26.01 29.24 39.12
N SER A 35 -26.69 28.13 38.84
CA SER A 35 -28.07 27.88 39.28
C SER A 35 -28.38 26.38 39.42
N GLU A 36 -29.51 26.03 40.05
CA GLU A 36 -29.99 24.64 40.11
C GLU A 36 -30.32 24.04 38.72
N ALA A 37 -30.41 24.85 37.66
CA ALA A 37 -30.58 24.35 36.29
C ALA A 37 -29.30 23.65 35.76
N ASN A 38 -28.13 23.94 36.35
CA ASN A 38 -26.85 23.41 35.91
C ASN A 38 -26.54 22.02 36.46
N LEU A 39 -27.13 21.63 37.60
CA LEU A 39 -26.88 20.33 38.25
C LEU A 39 -28.19 19.69 38.70
N SER A 40 -28.51 18.51 38.16
CA SER A 40 -29.76 17.80 38.47
C SER A 40 -29.83 17.35 39.93
N GLN A 41 -30.97 17.60 40.59
CA GLN A 41 -31.31 17.02 41.89
C GLN A 41 -31.64 15.52 41.82
N SER A 42 -31.83 14.96 40.60
CA SER A 42 -32.03 13.53 40.34
C SER A 42 -30.72 12.83 39.98
N GLY A 43 -30.69 11.49 40.11
CA GLY A 43 -29.49 10.66 39.86
C GLY A 43 -28.34 10.95 40.85
N GLN A 44 -27.19 10.30 40.67
CA GLN A 44 -26.01 10.45 41.52
C GLN A 44 -25.07 11.58 41.09
N CYS A 45 -25.39 12.34 40.04
CA CYS A 45 -24.46 13.35 39.51
C CYS A 45 -24.04 14.41 40.54
N MET A 46 -22.79 14.88 40.48
CA MET A 46 -22.24 15.80 41.45
C MET A 46 -21.12 16.66 40.86
N VAL A 47 -21.02 17.91 41.31
CA VAL A 47 -19.87 18.79 41.07
C VAL A 47 -19.05 18.84 42.35
N LEU A 48 -17.75 18.53 42.26
CA LEU A 48 -16.82 18.38 43.39
C LEU A 48 -15.65 19.38 43.28
N ASP A 49 -14.87 19.47 44.35
CA ASP A 49 -13.64 20.27 44.44
C ASP A 49 -13.86 21.75 44.06
N GLU A 50 -13.14 22.26 43.06
CA GLU A 50 -13.22 23.64 42.55
C GLU A 50 -13.81 23.72 41.13
N ALA A 51 -14.46 22.64 40.68
CA ALA A 51 -15.09 22.58 39.37
C ALA A 51 -16.31 23.51 39.28
N LYS A 52 -16.59 24.02 38.08
CA LYS A 52 -17.61 25.05 37.81
C LYS A 52 -18.55 24.60 36.71
N VAL A 53 -19.86 24.75 36.92
CA VAL A 53 -20.88 24.49 35.89
C VAL A 53 -21.83 25.68 35.75
N TYR A 54 -21.83 26.33 34.59
CA TYR A 54 -22.48 27.63 34.40
C TYR A 54 -22.99 27.88 32.98
N GLY A 55 -23.67 29.01 32.76
CA GLY A 55 -24.45 29.26 31.56
C GLY A 55 -25.62 28.28 31.41
N ASN A 56 -25.89 27.81 30.19
CA ASN A 56 -26.93 26.82 29.90
C ASN A 56 -26.45 25.37 30.09
N ALA A 57 -25.22 25.14 30.58
CA ALA A 57 -24.65 23.81 30.68
C ALA A 57 -25.34 22.95 31.75
N LYS A 58 -25.41 21.64 31.53
CA LYS A 58 -26.19 20.71 32.36
C LYS A 58 -25.40 19.46 32.74
N VAL A 59 -25.47 19.11 34.02
CA VAL A 59 -24.91 17.89 34.59
C VAL A 59 -26.03 17.05 35.22
N TYR A 60 -26.25 15.83 34.70
CA TYR A 60 -27.37 14.98 35.11
C TYR A 60 -26.99 13.48 35.12
N ASP A 61 -27.99 12.63 35.37
CA ASP A 61 -27.83 11.20 35.68
C ASP A 61 -26.84 10.95 36.81
N ASP A 62 -25.75 10.21 36.56
CA ASP A 62 -24.75 9.77 37.55
C ASP A 62 -23.36 10.40 37.30
N ALA A 63 -23.31 11.48 36.50
CA ALA A 63 -22.07 12.10 36.05
C ALA A 63 -21.33 12.92 37.14
N ILE A 64 -20.01 12.79 37.19
CA ILE A 64 -19.16 13.46 38.21
C ILE A 64 -18.25 14.48 37.53
N ILE A 65 -18.30 15.73 37.99
CA ILE A 65 -17.35 16.80 37.61
C ILE A 65 -16.48 17.12 38.83
N SER A 66 -15.16 17.27 38.67
CA SER A 66 -14.21 17.41 39.79
C SER A 66 -12.93 18.16 39.41
N GLY A 67 -12.02 18.36 40.37
CA GLY A 67 -10.80 19.16 40.18
C GLY A 67 -11.10 20.66 40.03
N PHE A 68 -10.52 21.27 39.00
CA PHE A 68 -10.70 22.66 38.57
C PHE A 68 -11.47 22.78 37.24
N SER A 69 -12.11 21.69 36.79
CA SER A 69 -12.80 21.60 35.49
C SER A 69 -13.93 22.62 35.33
N ASN A 70 -14.12 23.14 34.11
CA ASN A 70 -15.17 24.10 33.76
C ASN A 70 -16.13 23.48 32.72
N VAL A 71 -17.43 23.54 32.97
CA VAL A 71 -18.47 23.06 32.03
C VAL A 71 -19.47 24.20 31.78
N TYR A 72 -19.51 24.74 30.56
CA TYR A 72 -20.23 25.98 30.27
C TYR A 72 -20.82 26.04 28.85
N GLY A 73 -21.39 27.19 28.46
CA GLY A 73 -22.12 27.32 27.20
C GLY A 73 -23.43 26.52 27.24
N ASN A 74 -23.66 25.65 26.26
CA ASN A 74 -24.79 24.70 26.21
C ASN A 74 -24.31 23.24 26.35
N ALA A 75 -23.16 23.00 26.97
CA ALA A 75 -22.59 21.66 27.11
C ALA A 75 -23.43 20.74 28.02
N GLU A 76 -23.41 19.43 27.75
CA GLU A 76 -24.13 18.43 28.54
C GLU A 76 -23.18 17.31 29.01
N VAL A 77 -23.20 16.99 30.31
CA VAL A 77 -22.46 15.85 30.88
C VAL A 77 -23.41 14.95 31.66
N TYR A 78 -23.54 13.69 31.24
CA TYR A 78 -24.59 12.77 31.74
C TYR A 78 -24.21 11.29 31.64
N GLY A 79 -25.14 10.37 31.91
CA GLY A 79 -24.80 8.97 32.18
C GLY A 79 -23.87 8.82 33.39
N ASN A 80 -22.89 7.91 33.30
CA ASN A 80 -21.82 7.67 34.28
C ASN A 80 -20.51 8.42 33.92
N ALA A 81 -20.58 9.52 33.17
CA ALA A 81 -19.39 10.24 32.72
C ALA A 81 -18.59 10.85 33.89
N VAL A 82 -17.27 10.86 33.79
CA VAL A 82 -16.38 11.48 34.78
C VAL A 82 -15.51 12.53 34.11
N VAL A 83 -15.57 13.76 34.60
CA VAL A 83 -14.75 14.90 34.19
C VAL A 83 -13.95 15.37 35.42
N SER A 84 -12.64 15.54 35.29
CA SER A 84 -11.76 15.78 36.44
C SER A 84 -10.48 16.54 36.08
N GLU A 85 -9.75 17.04 37.08
CA GLU A 85 -8.50 17.79 36.90
C GLU A 85 -8.70 19.20 36.29
N TYR A 86 -8.39 19.47 35.02
CA TYR A 86 -8.37 20.83 34.42
C TYR A 86 -9.21 20.95 33.14
N VAL A 87 -10.20 20.07 32.96
CA VAL A 87 -10.95 19.95 31.69
C VAL A 87 -11.88 21.15 31.45
N SER A 88 -11.92 21.66 30.22
CA SER A 88 -12.88 22.67 29.78
C SER A 88 -13.86 22.10 28.75
N VAL A 89 -15.16 22.13 29.04
CA VAL A 89 -16.24 21.58 28.20
C VAL A 89 -17.22 22.69 27.84
N PHE A 90 -17.37 23.04 26.56
CA PHE A 90 -18.23 24.17 26.15
C PHE A 90 -18.86 24.03 24.76
N GLY A 91 -19.57 25.06 24.30
CA GLY A 91 -20.31 25.04 23.03
C GLY A 91 -21.63 24.28 23.17
N GLN A 92 -21.82 23.25 22.34
CA GLN A 92 -22.87 22.22 22.41
C GLN A 92 -22.29 20.82 22.72
N ALA A 93 -21.05 20.77 23.22
CA ALA A 93 -20.32 19.52 23.46
C ALA A 93 -21.05 18.59 24.43
N LYS A 94 -20.92 17.27 24.22
CA LYS A 94 -21.55 16.25 25.08
C LYS A 94 -20.57 15.20 25.55
N ILE A 95 -20.58 14.90 26.85
CA ILE A 95 -19.79 13.81 27.44
C ILE A 95 -20.74 12.86 28.19
N TYR A 96 -20.82 11.59 27.77
CA TYR A 96 -21.81 10.67 28.31
C TYR A 96 -21.42 9.18 28.28
N GLY A 97 -22.33 8.29 28.69
CA GLY A 97 -22.02 6.87 28.86
C GLY A 97 -21.12 6.65 30.08
N ASN A 98 -20.01 5.92 29.93
CA ASN A 98 -18.98 5.72 30.95
C ASN A 98 -17.66 6.42 30.56
N ALA A 99 -17.73 7.49 29.75
CA ALA A 99 -16.56 8.23 29.30
C ALA A 99 -15.80 8.88 30.47
N LYS A 100 -14.48 8.95 30.35
CA LYS A 100 -13.59 9.60 31.33
C LYS A 100 -12.76 10.66 30.65
N VAL A 101 -12.80 11.88 31.18
CA VAL A 101 -12.05 13.02 30.68
C VAL A 101 -11.27 13.65 31.84
N ASN A 102 -9.95 13.73 31.72
CA ASN A 102 -9.06 14.27 32.76
C ASN A 102 -7.82 14.96 32.18
N GLY A 103 -6.96 15.53 33.01
CA GLY A 103 -5.93 16.47 32.56
C GLY A 103 -6.48 17.84 32.18
N ASP A 104 -5.75 18.54 31.33
CA ASP A 104 -5.97 19.88 30.77
C ASP A 104 -6.59 19.76 29.36
N VAL A 105 -7.71 19.05 29.27
CA VAL A 105 -8.39 18.71 28.00
C VAL A 105 -9.44 19.75 27.63
N VAL A 106 -9.60 20.02 26.34
CA VAL A 106 -10.69 20.85 25.80
C VAL A 106 -11.67 19.99 24.99
N VAL A 107 -12.96 20.11 25.26
CA VAL A 107 -14.04 19.53 24.44
C VAL A 107 -15.04 20.64 24.10
N LYS A 108 -15.13 21.02 22.82
CA LYS A 108 -15.88 22.21 22.39
C LYS A 108 -16.76 21.98 21.15
N ASP A 109 -17.38 23.05 20.67
CA ASP A 109 -18.28 23.06 19.51
C ASP A 109 -19.41 22.03 19.64
N ALA A 110 -19.62 21.13 18.69
CA ALA A 110 -20.62 20.06 18.74
C ALA A 110 -20.00 18.67 18.97
N ALA A 111 -18.78 18.61 19.52
CA ALA A 111 -18.05 17.38 19.78
C ALA A 111 -18.75 16.46 20.79
N GLN A 112 -18.57 15.15 20.64
CA GLN A 112 -19.16 14.14 21.52
C GLN A 112 -18.13 13.11 21.99
N VAL A 113 -18.07 12.87 23.29
CA VAL A 113 -17.23 11.83 23.91
C VAL A 113 -18.14 10.87 24.68
N LEU A 114 -18.20 9.60 24.28
CA LEU A 114 -19.15 8.65 24.84
C LEU A 114 -18.61 7.21 24.97
N GLY A 115 -19.45 6.27 25.41
CA GLY A 115 -19.07 4.86 25.54
C GLY A 115 -18.17 4.62 26.76
N TYR A 116 -16.98 4.07 26.56
CA TYR A 116 -15.92 3.88 27.56
C TYR A 116 -14.65 4.68 27.19
N ALA A 117 -14.78 5.72 26.35
CA ALA A 117 -13.67 6.52 25.87
C ALA A 117 -12.91 7.21 27.01
N GLN A 118 -11.60 7.37 26.83
CA GLN A 118 -10.69 8.02 27.76
C GLN A 118 -9.96 9.17 27.04
N VAL A 119 -10.12 10.40 27.53
CA VAL A 119 -9.45 11.58 26.96
C VAL A 119 -8.64 12.23 28.07
N GLU A 120 -7.32 12.30 27.91
CA GLU A 120 -6.39 12.71 28.97
C GLU A 120 -5.31 13.70 28.49
N ARG A 121 -4.63 14.35 29.45
CA ARG A 121 -3.53 15.33 29.22
C ARG A 121 -4.00 16.61 28.52
N PHE A 122 -3.45 17.00 27.38
CA PHE A 122 -3.68 18.28 26.69
C PHE A 122 -4.46 18.10 25.37
N ALA A 123 -5.30 17.07 25.28
CA ALA A 123 -6.03 16.75 24.06
C ALA A 123 -7.18 17.75 23.80
N GLU A 124 -7.49 17.98 22.52
CA GLU A 124 -8.60 18.84 22.11
C GLU A 124 -9.55 18.10 21.15
N ILE A 125 -10.84 18.10 21.48
CA ILE A 125 -11.91 17.50 20.68
C ILE A 125 -12.90 18.62 20.28
N MET A 126 -13.08 18.86 18.98
CA MET A 126 -13.80 20.04 18.48
C MET A 126 -14.58 19.78 17.17
N GLY A 127 -15.22 20.82 16.62
CA GLY A 127 -16.09 20.67 15.45
C GLY A 127 -17.32 19.79 15.72
N HIS A 128 -17.52 18.76 14.90
CA HIS A 128 -18.56 17.73 15.02
C HIS A 128 -17.98 16.34 15.38
N ALA A 129 -16.74 16.29 15.90
CA ALA A 129 -16.01 15.05 16.13
C ALA A 129 -16.72 14.13 17.14
N VAL A 130 -16.59 12.80 16.95
CA VAL A 130 -17.21 11.79 17.83
C VAL A 130 -16.18 10.76 18.28
N VAL A 131 -15.88 10.75 19.58
CA VAL A 131 -14.99 9.78 20.23
C VAL A 131 -15.82 8.79 21.05
N TYR A 132 -15.72 7.49 20.77
CA TYR A 132 -16.54 6.47 21.43
C TYR A 132 -15.86 5.09 21.56
N GLY A 133 -16.61 4.06 21.94
CA GLY A 133 -16.04 2.73 22.21
C GLY A 133 -15.11 2.76 23.43
N HIS A 134 -13.95 2.11 23.35
CA HIS A 134 -12.86 2.13 24.33
C HIS A 134 -11.69 3.02 23.89
N ALA A 135 -11.91 3.97 22.97
CA ALA A 135 -10.84 4.79 22.40
C ALA A 135 -10.11 5.64 23.46
N LYS A 136 -8.80 5.84 23.27
CA LYS A 136 -7.94 6.65 24.14
C LYS A 136 -7.28 7.82 23.39
N ILE A 137 -7.58 9.05 23.80
CA ILE A 137 -6.93 10.26 23.27
C ILE A 137 -6.00 10.83 24.35
N SER A 138 -4.74 11.14 24.02
CA SER A 138 -3.73 11.57 25.01
C SER A 138 -2.59 12.39 24.38
N GLY A 139 -1.96 13.25 25.17
CA GLY A 139 -0.90 14.16 24.68
C GLY A 139 -1.51 15.51 24.27
N ASN A 140 -1.05 16.08 23.16
CA ASN A 140 -1.57 17.29 22.53
C ASN A 140 -2.37 16.91 21.26
N ALA A 141 -3.20 15.88 21.36
CA ALA A 141 -3.87 15.27 20.19
C ALA A 141 -5.15 16.03 19.84
N GLU A 142 -5.38 16.26 18.55
CA GLU A 142 -6.50 17.08 18.04
C GLU A 142 -7.46 16.23 17.21
N ILE A 143 -8.73 16.15 17.62
CA ILE A 143 -9.80 15.49 16.85
C ILE A 143 -10.84 16.55 16.47
N GLN A 144 -11.03 16.79 15.18
CA GLN A 144 -11.83 17.93 14.68
C GLN A 144 -12.71 17.59 13.47
N ASP A 145 -13.44 18.59 12.97
CA ASP A 145 -14.42 18.48 11.88
C ASP A 145 -15.42 17.34 12.11
N TYR A 146 -15.57 16.41 11.16
CA TYR A 146 -16.49 15.28 11.24
C TYR A 146 -15.80 13.96 11.60
N ALA A 147 -14.56 14.02 12.12
CA ALA A 147 -13.76 12.85 12.46
C ALA A 147 -14.44 11.93 13.49
N ARG A 148 -14.16 10.63 13.39
CA ARG A 148 -14.70 9.62 14.32
C ARG A 148 -13.60 8.70 14.81
N VAL A 149 -13.46 8.58 16.13
CA VAL A 149 -12.45 7.73 16.77
C VAL A 149 -13.13 6.74 17.71
N TYR A 150 -13.01 5.44 17.46
CA TYR A 150 -13.68 4.39 18.25
C TYR A 150 -12.93 3.06 18.31
N GLY A 151 -13.60 1.98 18.72
CA GLY A 151 -12.94 0.70 18.99
C GLY A 151 -12.05 0.80 20.24
N TYR A 152 -10.87 0.18 20.21
CA TYR A 152 -9.80 0.28 21.20
C TYR A 152 -8.66 1.19 20.71
N SER A 153 -8.92 2.06 19.74
CA SER A 153 -7.91 2.90 19.10
C SER A 153 -7.31 3.93 20.06
N GLN A 154 -6.11 4.42 19.72
CA GLN A 154 -5.39 5.42 20.48
C GLN A 154 -4.92 6.55 19.57
N VAL A 155 -5.12 7.81 19.96
CA VAL A 155 -4.56 8.98 19.28
C VAL A 155 -3.70 9.74 20.27
N LEU A 156 -2.39 9.79 19.99
CA LEU A 156 -1.34 10.09 20.97
C LEU A 156 -0.40 11.22 20.51
N ASN A 157 0.20 11.92 21.48
CA ASN A 157 1.17 13.00 21.25
C ASN A 157 0.54 14.14 20.44
N SER A 158 1.11 14.59 19.32
CA SER A 158 0.60 15.70 18.51
C SER A 158 -0.10 15.25 17.23
N ALA A 159 -0.86 14.16 17.32
CA ALA A 159 -1.57 13.57 16.18
C ALA A 159 -2.90 14.28 15.93
N VAL A 160 -3.28 14.40 14.66
CA VAL A 160 -4.48 15.12 14.21
C VAL A 160 -5.38 14.18 13.41
N VAL A 161 -6.67 14.15 13.72
CA VAL A 161 -7.71 13.47 12.91
C VAL A 161 -8.78 14.49 12.56
N LYS A 162 -8.99 14.73 11.26
CA LYS A 162 -9.80 15.86 10.74
C LYS A 162 -10.50 15.51 9.42
N ASP A 163 -11.26 16.45 8.85
CA ASP A 163 -11.80 16.35 7.47
C ASP A 163 -12.59 15.06 7.13
N ASN A 164 -13.30 14.45 8.12
CA ASN A 164 -14.02 13.16 8.08
C ASN A 164 -13.21 11.89 8.42
N GLY A 165 -11.92 12.00 8.77
CA GLY A 165 -11.05 10.87 9.07
C GLY A 165 -11.62 9.89 10.10
N LEU A 166 -11.47 8.60 9.81
CA LEU A 166 -12.14 7.50 10.51
C LEU A 166 -11.11 6.57 11.16
N VAL A 167 -11.04 6.52 12.48
CA VAL A 167 -10.06 5.72 13.23
C VAL A 167 -10.75 4.72 14.16
N HIS A 168 -10.56 3.42 13.96
CA HIS A 168 -11.14 2.39 14.81
C HIS A 168 -10.29 1.11 14.92
N GLY A 169 -10.89 -0.03 15.30
CA GLY A 169 -10.13 -1.21 15.74
C GLY A 169 -9.20 -0.90 16.91
N HIS A 170 -7.98 -1.46 16.92
CA HIS A 170 -6.93 -1.22 17.91
C HIS A 170 -5.79 -0.32 17.38
N VAL A 171 -6.07 0.56 16.41
CA VAL A 171 -5.08 1.46 15.76
C VAL A 171 -4.41 2.41 16.76
N ILE A 172 -3.10 2.67 16.62
CA ILE A 172 -2.37 3.71 17.37
C ILE A 172 -1.84 4.80 16.42
N VAL A 173 -2.54 5.94 16.36
CA VAL A 173 -2.07 7.15 15.69
C VAL A 173 -1.19 7.95 16.66
N LYS A 174 0.02 8.35 16.26
CA LYS A 174 0.96 9.03 17.16
C LYS A 174 1.85 10.04 16.44
N ASN A 175 2.46 10.94 17.22
CA ASN A 175 3.37 12.00 16.75
C ASN A 175 2.67 12.91 15.73
N SER A 176 3.40 13.57 14.83
CA SER A 176 2.84 14.51 13.82
C SER A 176 2.06 13.84 12.68
N THR A 177 1.40 12.71 12.92
CA THR A 177 0.55 12.04 11.93
C THR A 177 -0.75 12.82 11.77
N ILE A 178 -1.17 13.04 10.53
CA ILE A 178 -2.44 13.68 10.16
C ILE A 178 -3.25 12.62 9.41
N VAL A 179 -4.49 12.39 9.85
CA VAL A 179 -5.50 11.57 9.17
C VAL A 179 -6.58 12.51 8.67
N GLU A 180 -6.80 12.58 7.36
CA GLU A 180 -7.67 13.58 6.72
C GLU A 180 -8.46 13.04 5.53
N GLY A 181 -9.61 13.66 5.23
CA GLY A 181 -10.50 13.24 4.16
C GLY A 181 -11.29 11.97 4.50
N GLU A 182 -11.57 11.14 3.48
CA GLU A 182 -12.26 9.85 3.64
C GLU A 182 -11.30 8.70 4.03
N GLU A 183 -10.16 9.02 4.65
CA GLU A 183 -9.18 8.02 5.12
C GLU A 183 -9.74 7.20 6.31
N GLU A 184 -9.72 5.88 6.18
CA GLU A 184 -10.17 4.93 7.19
C GLU A 184 -9.01 4.06 7.71
N LEU A 185 -8.63 4.27 8.98
CA LEU A 185 -7.71 3.43 9.71
C LEU A 185 -8.50 2.51 10.65
N PHE A 186 -8.33 1.19 10.51
CA PHE A 186 -9.00 0.20 11.35
C PHE A 186 -8.09 -0.99 11.68
N ASP A 187 -8.64 -2.00 12.36
CA ASP A 187 -7.87 -3.09 12.99
C ASP A 187 -6.86 -3.76 12.04
N GLY A 188 -5.56 -3.63 12.33
CA GLY A 188 -4.49 -4.10 11.43
C GLY A 188 -3.04 -3.72 11.81
N GLN A 189 -2.74 -3.37 13.06
CA GLN A 189 -1.35 -3.26 13.54
C GLN A 189 -1.13 -4.09 14.82
N TYR A 190 -1.01 -5.39 14.62
CA TYR A 190 -0.14 -6.21 15.46
C TYR A 190 1.27 -6.15 14.84
N THR A 191 2.28 -5.90 15.66
CA THR A 191 3.69 -6.01 15.24
C THR A 191 4.14 -7.47 15.31
N TRP A 192 5.30 -7.79 14.75
CA TRP A 192 5.87 -9.13 14.91
C TRP A 192 6.12 -9.51 16.39
N ASP A 193 6.39 -8.53 17.26
CA ASP A 193 6.58 -8.74 18.70
C ASP A 193 5.29 -9.20 19.41
N ASP A 194 4.11 -8.87 18.89
CA ASP A 194 2.81 -9.25 19.48
C ASP A 194 2.42 -10.72 19.21
N ILE A 195 3.24 -11.51 18.50
CA ILE A 195 2.99 -12.94 18.26
C ILE A 195 3.08 -13.75 19.57
N ASP A 196 3.82 -13.25 20.57
CA ASP A 196 4.17 -14.00 21.78
C ASP A 196 2.96 -14.36 22.67
N ILE A 197 1.90 -13.55 22.63
CA ILE A 197 0.66 -13.73 23.40
C ILE A 197 -0.23 -14.89 22.88
N PHE A 198 0.08 -15.48 21.71
CA PHE A 198 -0.79 -16.46 21.06
C PHE A 198 -0.42 -17.92 21.37
N SER A 199 -1.46 -18.70 21.71
CA SER A 199 -1.33 -20.10 22.11
C SER A 199 -1.05 -21.08 20.96
N ARG A 200 -1.25 -20.65 19.69
CA ARG A 200 -0.84 -21.41 18.50
C ARG A 200 -0.38 -20.49 17.38
N LEU A 201 0.72 -20.87 16.73
CA LEU A 201 1.25 -20.26 15.51
C LEU A 201 1.46 -21.33 14.45
N LYS A 202 1.08 -21.03 13.21
CA LYS A 202 1.36 -21.87 12.03
C LYS A 202 1.82 -20.99 10.87
N LEU A 203 2.97 -21.34 10.32
CA LEU A 203 3.58 -20.71 9.15
C LEU A 203 3.43 -21.67 7.96
N TYR A 204 3.05 -21.15 6.80
CA TYR A 204 3.05 -21.91 5.55
C TYR A 204 3.31 -21.01 4.35
N ILE A 205 3.63 -21.63 3.21
CA ILE A 205 3.89 -20.94 1.95
C ILE A 205 3.06 -21.60 0.84
N GLN A 206 2.52 -20.79 -0.05
CA GLN A 206 1.69 -21.20 -1.17
C GLN A 206 2.25 -20.65 -2.49
N ASP A 207 2.28 -21.50 -3.52
CA ASP A 207 2.61 -21.11 -4.89
C ASP A 207 1.59 -20.06 -5.39
N GLY A 208 2.06 -18.89 -5.81
CA GLY A 208 1.19 -17.87 -6.44
C GLY A 208 0.75 -18.25 -7.85
N VAL A 209 1.36 -19.28 -8.45
CA VAL A 209 1.14 -19.70 -9.84
C VAL A 209 1.24 -21.23 -9.95
N SER A 210 0.42 -21.84 -10.81
CA SER A 210 0.39 -23.30 -11.00
C SER A 210 0.75 -23.70 -12.44
N GLY A 211 1.24 -24.94 -12.62
CA GLY A 211 1.57 -25.50 -13.95
C GLY A 211 2.92 -25.04 -14.49
N ASP A 212 3.00 -24.77 -15.81
CA ASP A 212 4.25 -24.39 -16.51
C ASP A 212 4.93 -23.11 -15.98
N PHE A 213 4.21 -22.31 -15.19
CA PHE A 213 4.71 -21.09 -14.54
C PHE A 213 5.57 -21.36 -13.29
N ALA A 214 5.76 -22.61 -12.86
CA ALA A 214 6.75 -22.97 -11.84
C ALA A 214 8.22 -22.80 -12.31
N LYS A 215 8.45 -22.42 -13.57
CA LYS A 215 9.77 -22.11 -14.14
C LYS A 215 10.18 -20.69 -13.81
N LEU A 216 11.33 -20.53 -13.16
CA LEU A 216 12.00 -19.24 -12.99
C LEU A 216 13.21 -19.18 -13.93
N TYR A 217 13.26 -18.18 -14.79
CA TYR A 217 14.40 -17.95 -15.69
C TYR A 217 15.46 -17.14 -14.96
N ALA A 218 16.67 -17.67 -14.87
CA ALA A 218 17.81 -17.06 -14.16
C ALA A 218 18.43 -15.90 -14.96
N ASN A 219 17.62 -14.85 -15.23
CA ASN A 219 17.99 -13.65 -15.97
C ASN A 219 17.95 -12.36 -15.11
N GLY A 220 17.60 -12.49 -13.82
CA GLY A 220 17.47 -11.38 -12.86
C GLY A 220 16.20 -10.53 -12.98
N ARG A 221 15.50 -10.59 -14.12
CA ARG A 221 14.27 -9.82 -14.40
C ARG A 221 13.00 -10.63 -14.13
N HIS A 222 12.98 -11.91 -14.52
CA HIS A 222 11.83 -12.79 -14.30
C HIS A 222 11.56 -12.91 -12.79
N GLN A 223 10.31 -12.71 -12.40
CA GLN A 223 9.84 -12.93 -11.04
C GLN A 223 8.71 -13.96 -10.99
N VAL A 224 8.72 -14.77 -9.93
CA VAL A 224 7.62 -15.67 -9.55
C VAL A 224 7.12 -15.25 -8.17
N GLN A 225 5.79 -15.09 -8.03
CA GLN A 225 5.15 -14.78 -6.76
C GLN A 225 5.03 -16.03 -5.88
N VAL A 226 5.42 -15.91 -4.61
CA VAL A 226 5.09 -16.84 -3.54
C VAL A 226 4.33 -16.09 -2.45
N VAL A 227 3.35 -16.73 -1.81
CA VAL A 227 2.59 -16.14 -0.72
C VAL A 227 2.93 -16.85 0.58
N VAL A 228 3.49 -16.12 1.54
CA VAL A 228 3.75 -16.60 2.90
C VAL A 228 2.54 -16.26 3.76
N ILE A 229 2.03 -17.23 4.52
CA ILE A 229 0.82 -17.09 5.33
C ILE A 229 1.14 -17.47 6.78
N LEU A 230 0.70 -16.61 7.70
CA LEU A 230 0.87 -16.71 9.13
C LEU A 230 -0.50 -16.78 9.81
N GLU A 231 -0.80 -17.94 10.40
CA GLU A 231 -1.97 -18.16 11.25
C GLU A 231 -1.53 -18.09 12.73
N ALA A 232 -1.78 -16.96 13.38
CA ALA A 232 -1.66 -16.80 14.83
C ALA A 232 -3.06 -16.82 15.46
N LYS A 233 -3.29 -17.72 16.43
CA LYS A 233 -4.63 -18.02 16.97
C LYS A 233 -4.61 -18.23 18.47
N ASP A 234 -5.61 -17.67 19.14
CA ASP A 234 -5.94 -18.00 20.52
C ASP A 234 -7.28 -18.74 20.64
N GLY A 235 -7.39 -19.59 21.68
CA GLY A 235 -8.62 -20.23 22.09
C GLY A 235 -9.50 -19.26 22.88
N GLY A 236 -10.30 -18.45 22.17
CA GLY A 236 -11.18 -17.46 22.79
C GLY A 236 -12.10 -18.08 23.85
N LYS A 237 -12.46 -17.27 24.86
CA LYS A 237 -13.16 -17.71 26.09
C LYS A 237 -14.48 -18.44 25.84
N ASP A 238 -15.11 -18.22 24.68
CA ASP A 238 -16.39 -18.80 24.27
C ASP A 238 -16.26 -19.82 23.12
N GLY A 239 -15.03 -20.28 22.81
CA GLY A 239 -14.75 -21.22 21.72
C GLY A 239 -14.62 -20.58 20.32
N VAL A 240 -14.88 -19.28 20.20
CA VAL A 240 -14.64 -18.51 18.97
C VAL A 240 -13.14 -18.24 18.82
N PRO A 241 -12.52 -18.53 17.66
CA PRO A 241 -11.14 -18.15 17.36
C PRO A 241 -10.91 -16.64 17.49
N LYS A 242 -9.79 -16.25 18.09
CA LYS A 242 -9.19 -14.93 17.82
C LYS A 242 -8.07 -15.10 16.81
N TYR A 243 -8.09 -14.26 15.79
CA TYR A 243 -7.06 -14.16 14.75
C TYR A 243 -6.43 -12.77 14.82
N ILE A 244 -5.19 -12.65 14.36
CA ILE A 244 -4.53 -11.35 14.18
C ILE A 244 -4.13 -11.13 12.73
N GLN A 245 -4.05 -9.86 12.37
CA GLN A 245 -3.56 -9.38 11.09
C GLN A 245 -2.29 -8.58 11.35
N ILE A 246 -1.15 -9.17 10.97
CA ILE A 246 0.17 -8.54 10.98
C ILE A 246 0.41 -7.92 9.59
N PRO A 247 0.89 -6.67 9.51
CA PRO A 247 1.24 -6.05 8.23
C PRO A 247 2.18 -6.90 7.40
N GLU A 248 1.95 -6.94 6.08
CA GLU A 248 2.81 -7.62 5.11
C GLU A 248 4.29 -7.24 5.29
N THR A 249 4.59 -5.95 5.48
CA THR A 249 5.95 -5.43 5.71
C THR A 249 6.61 -5.96 6.98
N GLU A 250 5.87 -6.21 8.06
CA GLU A 250 6.36 -6.80 9.31
C GLU A 250 6.67 -8.30 9.11
N ILE A 251 5.83 -9.02 8.36
CA ILE A 251 6.08 -10.42 7.99
C ILE A 251 7.37 -10.50 7.17
N LEU A 252 7.50 -9.68 6.11
CA LEU A 252 8.65 -9.65 5.21
C LEU A 252 9.98 -9.39 5.93
N GLN A 253 9.98 -8.56 6.97
CA GLN A 253 11.19 -8.24 7.76
C GLN A 253 11.65 -9.39 8.67
N ASN A 254 10.75 -10.30 9.06
CA ASN A 254 11.01 -11.31 10.08
C ASN A 254 11.05 -12.75 9.53
N ILE A 255 10.78 -12.94 8.24
CA ILE A 255 10.94 -14.23 7.55
C ILE A 255 12.30 -14.34 6.83
N VAL A 256 12.80 -15.57 6.71
CA VAL A 256 13.96 -15.92 5.89
C VAL A 256 13.62 -17.13 5.02
N PHE A 257 13.88 -17.01 3.71
CA PHE A 257 13.74 -18.12 2.76
C PHE A 257 14.91 -19.10 2.90
N VAL A 258 14.55 -20.37 3.07
CA VAL A 258 15.46 -21.48 3.38
C VAL A 258 15.21 -22.67 2.46
N ASN A 259 16.22 -23.50 2.28
CA ASN A 259 16.10 -24.76 1.54
C ASN A 259 15.40 -25.84 2.41
N TYR A 260 15.22 -27.04 1.84
CA TYR A 260 14.63 -28.21 2.53
C TYR A 260 15.39 -28.71 3.77
N ARG A 261 16.62 -28.23 4.02
CA ARG A 261 17.44 -28.54 5.21
C ARG A 261 17.39 -27.43 6.26
N ASN A 262 16.59 -26.38 6.01
CA ASN A 262 16.53 -25.15 6.78
C ASN A 262 17.81 -24.27 6.67
N ASP A 263 18.63 -24.46 5.63
CA ASP A 263 19.75 -23.54 5.35
C ASP A 263 19.25 -22.32 4.55
N PRO A 264 19.58 -21.07 4.91
CA PRO A 264 19.22 -19.88 4.13
C PRO A 264 19.78 -19.89 2.71
N PHE A 265 19.01 -19.38 1.74
CA PHE A 265 19.50 -19.21 0.36
C PHE A 265 20.56 -18.11 0.21
N GLY A 266 20.67 -17.20 1.18
CA GLY A 266 21.55 -16.03 1.09
C GLY A 266 21.24 -15.19 -0.16
N ASN A 267 22.29 -14.76 -0.86
CA ASN A 267 22.15 -13.89 -2.05
C ASN A 267 21.78 -14.64 -3.34
N ARG A 268 21.39 -15.93 -3.28
CA ARG A 268 21.04 -16.72 -4.47
C ARG A 268 19.68 -16.36 -5.05
N PHE A 269 18.78 -15.81 -4.22
CA PHE A 269 17.55 -15.15 -4.67
C PHE A 269 17.61 -13.66 -4.34
N GLN A 270 16.94 -12.87 -5.15
CA GLN A 270 16.54 -11.51 -4.85
C GLN A 270 15.03 -11.51 -4.54
N TYR A 271 14.62 -10.63 -3.64
CA TYR A 271 13.27 -10.54 -3.09
C TYR A 271 12.75 -9.12 -3.29
N SER A 272 11.51 -8.97 -3.77
CA SER A 272 10.76 -7.71 -3.65
C SER A 272 9.39 -7.92 -3.02
N ASP A 273 8.89 -6.85 -2.39
CA ASP A 273 7.56 -6.69 -1.80
C ASP A 273 6.47 -6.35 -2.85
N SER A 274 6.91 -6.04 -4.06
CA SER A 274 6.09 -5.55 -5.17
C SER A 274 6.48 -6.24 -6.48
N PRO A 275 5.52 -6.46 -7.39
CA PRO A 275 5.78 -7.12 -8.67
C PRO A 275 6.56 -6.18 -9.60
N GLY A 276 7.64 -6.69 -10.17
CA GLY A 276 8.37 -6.07 -11.28
C GLY A 276 7.73 -6.37 -12.64
N GLU A 277 8.27 -5.71 -13.66
CA GLU A 277 7.82 -5.74 -15.07
C GLU A 277 7.60 -7.17 -15.63
N TYR A 278 8.45 -8.13 -15.23
CA TYR A 278 8.43 -9.51 -15.73
C TYR A 278 7.98 -10.52 -14.65
N CYS A 279 6.96 -10.16 -13.86
CA CYS A 279 6.32 -11.10 -12.94
C CYS A 279 5.34 -12.02 -13.68
N ALA A 280 5.64 -13.32 -13.75
CA ALA A 280 4.77 -14.29 -14.40
C ALA A 280 3.65 -14.75 -13.47
N GLY A 281 2.42 -14.69 -13.96
CA GLY A 281 1.22 -15.18 -13.26
C GLY A 281 0.08 -14.18 -13.31
N ARG A 282 -1.11 -14.63 -13.71
CA ARG A 282 -2.33 -13.86 -13.48
C ARG A 282 -2.57 -13.87 -11.97
N LEU A 283 -2.60 -12.69 -11.34
CA LEU A 283 -2.96 -12.55 -9.93
C LEU A 283 -4.17 -13.43 -9.60
N LEU A 284 -4.05 -14.25 -8.56
CA LEU A 284 -5.17 -15.04 -8.04
C LEU A 284 -6.20 -14.11 -7.39
N GLN A 285 -7.01 -13.43 -8.21
CA GLN A 285 -8.35 -12.97 -7.82
C GLN A 285 -9.23 -14.22 -7.66
N ASP A 286 -8.96 -15.00 -6.62
CA ASP A 286 -9.80 -16.13 -6.24
C ASP A 286 -10.88 -15.65 -5.27
N GLU A 287 -12.00 -15.21 -5.84
CA GLU A 287 -13.24 -14.82 -5.13
C GLU A 287 -13.86 -15.96 -4.30
N SER A 288 -13.23 -17.15 -4.24
CA SER A 288 -13.75 -18.34 -3.54
C SER A 288 -13.09 -18.68 -2.20
N SER A 289 -12.11 -17.90 -1.72
CA SER A 289 -11.38 -18.20 -0.48
C SER A 289 -11.82 -17.35 0.74
N SER A 290 -12.97 -17.69 1.31
CA SER A 290 -13.47 -17.14 2.60
C SER A 290 -12.58 -17.40 3.83
N ARG A 291 -11.37 -17.95 3.64
CA ARG A 291 -10.35 -18.19 4.67
C ARG A 291 -9.30 -17.08 4.80
N ILE A 292 -9.05 -16.29 3.75
CA ILE A 292 -7.98 -15.27 3.79
C ILE A 292 -8.26 -14.20 4.87
N VAL A 293 -9.53 -13.95 5.18
CA VAL A 293 -9.99 -13.02 6.24
C VAL A 293 -9.48 -13.42 7.64
N GLU A 294 -9.09 -14.68 7.86
CA GLU A 294 -8.70 -15.25 9.16
C GLU A 294 -7.17 -15.40 9.36
N SER A 295 -6.32 -14.98 8.40
CA SER A 295 -4.86 -15.16 8.45
C SER A 295 -4.10 -13.95 7.92
N SER A 296 -2.90 -13.67 8.46
CA SER A 296 -2.00 -12.66 7.90
C SER A 296 -1.23 -13.24 6.70
N SER A 297 -0.99 -12.46 5.66
CA SER A 297 -0.26 -12.91 4.47
C SER A 297 0.71 -11.86 3.93
N ALA A 298 1.77 -12.34 3.28
CA ALA A 298 2.75 -11.52 2.57
C ALA A 298 3.10 -12.15 1.22
N SER A 299 3.03 -11.36 0.16
CA SER A 299 3.53 -11.69 -1.18
C SER A 299 5.00 -11.40 -1.27
N VAL A 300 5.77 -12.33 -1.83
CA VAL A 300 7.18 -12.14 -2.16
C VAL A 300 7.42 -12.50 -3.61
N TYR A 301 8.11 -11.63 -4.32
CA TYR A 301 8.47 -11.84 -5.72
C TYR A 301 9.94 -12.26 -5.79
N LEU A 302 10.17 -13.50 -6.24
CA LEU A 302 11.49 -14.13 -6.27
C LEU A 302 12.11 -14.02 -7.67
N SER A 303 13.32 -13.45 -7.77
CA SER A 303 14.16 -13.52 -8.98
C SER A 303 15.56 -14.04 -8.68
N THR A 304 16.29 -14.46 -9.72
CA THR A 304 17.69 -14.89 -9.60
C THR A 304 18.45 -14.73 -10.91
N VAL A 305 19.79 -14.72 -10.83
CA VAL A 305 20.73 -14.84 -11.95
C VAL A 305 21.50 -16.17 -11.93
N GLU A 306 21.26 -17.03 -10.94
CA GLU A 306 21.91 -18.33 -10.80
C GLU A 306 20.94 -19.47 -11.19
N PRO A 307 21.26 -20.34 -12.16
CA PRO A 307 20.46 -21.52 -12.44
C PRO A 307 20.66 -22.57 -11.34
N MET A 308 19.56 -23.11 -10.80
CA MET A 308 19.59 -24.03 -9.64
C MET A 308 18.95 -25.40 -9.91
N GLY A 309 18.20 -25.55 -11.01
CA GLY A 309 17.40 -26.74 -11.28
C GLY A 309 16.15 -26.78 -10.38
N GLU A 310 15.69 -27.99 -10.06
CA GLU A 310 14.57 -28.18 -9.14
C GLU A 310 14.98 -27.78 -7.71
N THR A 311 14.33 -26.73 -7.19
CA THR A 311 14.66 -26.09 -5.93
C THR A 311 13.42 -26.02 -5.04
N VAL A 312 13.47 -26.71 -3.90
CA VAL A 312 12.42 -26.61 -2.88
C VAL A 312 12.69 -25.40 -2.00
N VAL A 313 11.73 -24.47 -1.99
CA VAL A 313 11.75 -23.21 -1.23
C VAL A 313 10.81 -23.35 -0.04
N CYS A 314 11.39 -23.17 1.15
CA CYS A 314 10.72 -23.12 2.45
C CYS A 314 10.89 -21.72 3.06
N VAL A 315 10.15 -21.46 4.12
CA VAL A 315 10.24 -20.21 4.89
C VAL A 315 10.44 -20.52 6.38
N SER A 316 11.25 -19.70 7.03
CA SER A 316 11.58 -19.77 8.46
C SER A 316 11.40 -18.40 9.10
N CYS A 317 11.13 -18.36 10.41
CA CYS A 317 11.12 -17.14 11.21
C CYS A 317 11.41 -17.45 12.68
N TRP A 318 11.71 -16.41 13.46
CA TRP A 318 11.96 -16.51 14.90
C TRP A 318 10.94 -15.70 15.68
N VAL A 319 10.46 -16.29 16.78
CA VAL A 319 9.47 -15.70 17.67
C VAL A 319 10.02 -15.73 19.09
N THR A 320 10.03 -14.58 19.75
CA THR A 320 10.34 -14.50 21.18
C THR A 320 9.06 -14.82 21.95
N ARG A 321 9.13 -15.68 22.98
CA ARG A 321 8.03 -15.95 23.92
C ARG A 321 8.39 -15.54 25.33
N VAL A 322 7.46 -14.93 26.06
CA VAL A 322 7.62 -14.58 27.47
C VAL A 322 6.63 -15.34 28.36
N GLU A 323 7.00 -16.55 28.80
CA GLU A 323 6.17 -17.35 29.71
C GLU A 323 6.62 -17.20 31.17
N LYS A 324 5.74 -16.66 32.02
CA LYS A 324 5.95 -16.56 33.49
C LYS A 324 7.26 -15.86 33.89
N GLY A 325 7.72 -14.92 33.06
CA GLY A 325 8.98 -14.19 33.26
C GLY A 325 10.24 -14.88 32.71
N VAL A 326 10.09 -16.00 31.99
CA VAL A 326 11.16 -16.64 31.22
C VAL A 326 11.02 -16.23 29.76
N VAL A 327 12.11 -15.73 29.17
CA VAL A 327 12.18 -15.39 27.74
C VAL A 327 12.80 -16.58 26.98
N THR A 328 12.13 -17.07 25.95
CA THR A 328 12.63 -18.08 25.02
C THR A 328 12.54 -17.57 23.59
N VAL A 329 13.40 -18.06 22.70
CA VAL A 329 13.31 -17.81 21.25
C VAL A 329 13.02 -19.13 20.56
N GLU A 330 11.92 -19.19 19.82
CA GLU A 330 11.46 -20.36 19.08
C GLU A 330 11.63 -20.12 17.57
N GLU A 331 12.17 -21.11 16.87
CA GLU A 331 12.18 -21.14 15.41
C GLU A 331 10.91 -21.81 14.89
N TYR A 332 10.27 -21.19 13.91
CA TYR A 332 9.18 -21.76 13.13
C TYR A 332 9.64 -21.88 11.69
N SER A 333 9.64 -23.10 11.14
CA SER A 333 10.08 -23.36 9.76
C SER A 333 9.17 -24.35 9.06
N THR A 334 8.91 -24.11 7.77
CA THR A 334 8.15 -25.04 6.93
C THR A 334 8.99 -26.22 6.41
N ALA A 335 10.32 -26.15 6.53
CA ALA A 335 11.22 -27.27 6.25
C ALA A 335 11.20 -28.34 7.37
N LEU A 336 10.90 -27.93 8.61
CA LEU A 336 11.01 -28.74 9.82
C LEU A 336 9.76 -28.52 10.70
N GLU A 337 8.62 -29.14 10.35
CA GLU A 337 7.36 -28.81 11.03
C GLU A 337 7.41 -29.12 12.54
N ASN A 338 7.05 -28.11 13.32
CA ASN A 338 7.31 -28.00 14.76
C ASN A 338 6.71 -29.19 15.54
N ASN A 339 7.58 -29.95 16.23
CA ASN A 339 7.25 -31.11 17.07
C ASN A 339 6.70 -32.40 16.39
N GLY A 340 7.13 -32.77 15.18
CA GLY A 340 7.32 -34.22 14.92
C GLY A 340 7.29 -34.77 13.49
N ARG A 341 8.50 -34.92 12.89
CA ARG A 341 8.87 -35.95 11.87
C ARG A 341 7.83 -36.22 10.74
N ARG A 342 7.12 -35.21 10.26
CA ARG A 342 6.32 -35.31 9.03
C ARG A 342 7.14 -34.83 7.82
N PRO A 343 6.94 -35.42 6.62
CA PRO A 343 7.58 -34.92 5.41
C PRO A 343 6.96 -33.57 5.02
N MET A 344 7.82 -32.55 4.89
CA MET A 344 7.62 -31.23 4.24
C MET A 344 6.17 -30.90 3.85
N PRO A 345 5.36 -30.36 4.78
CA PRO A 345 3.92 -30.21 4.55
C PRO A 345 3.55 -28.94 3.77
N ASN A 346 4.40 -27.89 3.77
CA ASN A 346 4.12 -26.61 3.11
C ASN A 346 5.40 -26.02 2.49
N SER A 347 5.65 -26.27 1.21
CA SER A 347 6.85 -25.78 0.50
C SER A 347 6.57 -25.59 -1.00
N VAL A 348 7.17 -24.56 -1.59
CA VAL A 348 7.11 -24.28 -3.03
C VAL A 348 8.21 -25.08 -3.74
N THR A 349 7.96 -25.61 -4.94
CA THR A 349 9.01 -26.22 -5.78
C THR A 349 9.19 -25.43 -7.07
N LEU A 350 10.31 -24.72 -7.18
CA LEU A 350 10.66 -23.92 -8.36
C LEU A 350 11.58 -24.69 -9.31
N GLN A 351 11.32 -24.62 -10.60
CA GLN A 351 12.24 -25.07 -11.65
C GLN A 351 13.10 -23.89 -12.10
N VAL A 352 14.23 -23.65 -11.44
CA VAL A 352 15.13 -22.53 -11.75
C VAL A 352 16.04 -22.88 -12.92
N VAL A 353 15.68 -22.42 -14.11
CA VAL A 353 16.37 -22.70 -15.38
C VAL A 353 17.31 -21.56 -15.79
N PRO A 354 18.37 -21.82 -16.59
CA PRO A 354 19.16 -20.74 -17.20
C PRO A 354 18.29 -19.79 -18.03
N GLN A 355 18.72 -18.54 -18.18
CA GLN A 355 18.09 -17.59 -19.11
C GLN A 355 17.94 -18.21 -20.52
N TYR A 356 16.84 -17.91 -21.22
CA TYR A 356 16.69 -18.36 -22.60
C TYR A 356 17.66 -17.60 -23.52
N ILE A 357 18.35 -18.34 -24.40
CA ILE A 357 19.27 -17.78 -25.39
C ILE A 357 18.61 -17.90 -26.76
N PHE A 358 18.18 -16.77 -27.30
CA PHE A 358 17.51 -16.71 -28.59
C PHE A 358 18.45 -17.00 -29.76
N SER A 359 17.87 -17.47 -30.86
CA SER A 359 18.52 -17.73 -32.13
C SER A 359 17.81 -17.00 -33.27
N ASN A 360 18.41 -16.95 -34.46
CA ASN A 360 17.75 -16.39 -35.65
C ASN A 360 16.45 -17.12 -36.04
N GLY A 361 16.22 -18.35 -35.55
CA GLY A 361 14.96 -19.08 -35.77
C GLY A 361 13.81 -18.63 -34.86
N ASP A 362 14.12 -17.90 -33.79
CA ASP A 362 13.13 -17.35 -32.84
C ASP A 362 12.62 -15.96 -33.26
N ILE A 363 13.19 -15.36 -34.31
CA ILE A 363 12.90 -13.99 -34.77
C ILE A 363 12.18 -14.03 -36.13
N ASP A 364 11.13 -13.23 -36.27
CA ASP A 364 10.37 -13.03 -37.50
C ASP A 364 10.44 -11.54 -37.91
N VAL A 365 10.49 -11.29 -39.23
CA VAL A 365 10.42 -9.95 -39.82
C VAL A 365 9.21 -9.90 -40.74
N PHE A 366 8.10 -9.42 -40.20
CA PHE A 366 6.86 -9.25 -40.96
C PHE A 366 6.86 -7.91 -41.70
N VAL A 367 6.34 -7.89 -42.92
CA VAL A 367 6.44 -6.72 -43.81
C VAL A 367 5.06 -6.33 -44.34
N SER A 368 4.63 -5.12 -43.99
CA SER A 368 3.46 -4.45 -44.59
C SER A 368 3.93 -3.57 -45.76
N LYS A 369 3.07 -3.42 -46.78
CA LYS A 369 3.43 -2.81 -48.07
C LYS A 369 2.44 -1.71 -48.46
N GLU A 370 2.96 -0.50 -48.65
CA GLU A 370 2.21 0.64 -49.22
C GLU A 370 3.02 1.24 -50.38
N GLU A 371 2.42 1.29 -51.57
CA GLU A 371 3.07 1.79 -52.80
C GLU A 371 2.34 3.03 -53.33
N GLU A 372 3.08 4.12 -53.51
CA GLU A 372 2.65 5.27 -54.29
C GLU A 372 3.48 5.40 -55.57
N SER A 373 3.02 6.24 -56.52
CA SER A 373 3.65 6.38 -57.84
C SER A 373 5.05 7.00 -57.85
N THR A 374 5.57 7.45 -56.69
CA THR A 374 6.85 8.18 -56.59
C THR A 374 7.83 7.65 -55.52
N TYR A 375 7.38 6.72 -54.66
CA TYR A 375 8.19 6.06 -53.63
C TYR A 375 7.53 4.76 -53.17
N THR A 376 8.31 3.83 -52.62
CA THR A 376 7.82 2.65 -51.92
C THR A 376 8.01 2.85 -50.42
N LEU A 377 6.98 2.58 -49.61
CA LEU A 377 7.05 2.64 -48.16
C LEU A 377 6.66 1.28 -47.56
N ARG A 378 7.47 0.77 -46.64
CA ARG A 378 7.20 -0.49 -45.93
C ARG A 378 7.38 -0.33 -44.43
N SER A 379 6.41 -0.77 -43.65
CA SER A 379 6.60 -1.03 -42.23
C SER A 379 7.09 -2.47 -42.05
N ASN A 380 8.23 -2.61 -41.39
CA ASN A 380 8.90 -3.86 -41.09
C ASN A 380 8.79 -4.08 -39.57
N TYR A 381 8.12 -5.15 -39.16
CA TYR A 381 7.89 -5.51 -37.77
C TYR A 381 8.84 -6.63 -37.37
N VAL A 382 9.79 -6.32 -36.49
CA VAL A 382 10.73 -7.30 -35.93
C VAL A 382 10.18 -7.81 -34.61
N ARG A 383 9.94 -9.11 -34.50
CA ARG A 383 9.22 -9.74 -33.39
C ARG A 383 9.74 -11.14 -33.08
N PHE A 384 9.32 -11.71 -31.97
CA PHE A 384 9.44 -13.15 -31.77
C PHE A 384 8.50 -13.90 -32.73
N HIS A 385 8.96 -15.06 -33.21
CA HIS A 385 8.21 -15.89 -34.14
C HIS A 385 6.94 -16.46 -33.46
N ILE A 386 5.76 -16.17 -34.02
CA ILE A 386 4.43 -16.39 -33.39
C ILE A 386 4.17 -17.84 -32.95
N ASN A 387 4.82 -18.84 -33.57
CA ASN A 387 4.69 -20.25 -33.17
C ASN A 387 5.65 -20.66 -32.03
N GLY A 388 6.39 -19.71 -31.45
CA GLY A 388 7.21 -19.89 -30.24
C GLY A 388 6.42 -19.68 -28.96
N ILE A 389 7.01 -20.07 -27.83
CA ILE A 389 6.44 -19.84 -26.48
C ILE A 389 6.67 -18.37 -26.04
N HIS A 390 7.66 -17.70 -26.63
CA HIS A 390 8.08 -16.35 -26.31
C HIS A 390 7.23 -15.32 -27.08
N ARG A 391 6.45 -14.52 -26.34
CA ARG A 391 5.73 -13.35 -26.88
C ARG A 391 6.50 -12.08 -26.55
N LEU A 392 6.36 -11.04 -27.38
CA LEU A 392 6.99 -9.75 -27.10
C LEU A 392 6.29 -9.10 -25.90
N HIS A 393 7.08 -8.72 -24.90
CA HIS A 393 6.60 -7.87 -23.80
C HIS A 393 7.02 -6.42 -24.05
N ARG A 394 8.31 -6.22 -24.34
CA ARG A 394 8.91 -4.91 -24.58
C ARG A 394 9.95 -4.97 -25.68
N GLY A 395 10.03 -3.91 -26.48
CA GLY A 395 11.11 -3.70 -27.43
C GLY A 395 11.83 -2.38 -27.18
N GLU A 396 13.16 -2.37 -27.28
CA GLU A 396 14.00 -1.19 -27.08
C GLU A 396 14.93 -0.94 -28.26
N VAL A 397 15.10 0.34 -28.64
CA VAL A 397 16.01 0.78 -29.71
C VAL A 397 16.85 1.93 -29.20
N SER A 398 18.17 1.91 -29.44
CA SER A 398 19.05 3.02 -29.05
C SER A 398 18.64 4.32 -29.78
N LYS A 399 18.35 5.39 -29.04
CA LYS A 399 17.84 6.66 -29.58
C LYS A 399 18.70 7.25 -30.72
N GLU A 400 18.00 7.91 -31.63
CA GLU A 400 18.53 8.87 -32.62
C GLU A 400 19.58 8.36 -33.62
N ARG A 401 19.23 7.35 -34.45
CA ARG A 401 19.96 7.11 -35.72
C ARG A 401 19.05 6.79 -36.91
N GLN A 402 18.99 7.73 -37.86
CA GLN A 402 18.95 7.35 -39.26
C GLN A 402 20.27 6.64 -39.55
N PHE A 403 20.26 5.32 -39.79
CA PHE A 403 21.49 4.56 -40.04
C PHE A 403 21.88 4.51 -41.53
N TYR A 404 21.21 5.33 -42.35
CA TYR A 404 21.57 5.59 -43.74
C TYR A 404 21.46 7.11 -44.01
N GLU A 405 22.61 7.76 -44.14
CA GLU A 405 22.75 9.17 -44.54
C GLU A 405 23.57 9.24 -45.84
N ARG A 406 23.17 10.12 -46.77
CA ARG A 406 23.84 10.33 -48.05
C ARG A 406 24.37 11.75 -48.21
N THR A 407 25.66 11.88 -48.51
CA THR A 407 26.30 13.13 -48.96
C THR A 407 26.29 13.26 -50.49
N ARG A 408 26.21 14.49 -51.02
CA ARG A 408 26.03 14.80 -52.47
C ARG A 408 27.35 14.88 -53.28
N ILE A 409 27.30 14.54 -54.58
CA ILE A 409 27.92 15.21 -55.77
C ILE A 409 27.58 14.41 -57.06
N ALA A 410 27.23 15.05 -58.21
CA ALA A 410 26.56 14.60 -59.49
C ALA A 410 27.28 13.64 -60.50
N VAL A 411 26.69 12.76 -61.37
CA VAL A 411 25.32 12.18 -61.66
C VAL A 411 25.39 10.77 -62.36
N ARG A 412 24.63 9.73 -61.92
CA ARG A 412 23.91 8.64 -62.68
C ARG A 412 23.15 7.60 -61.78
N GLN A 413 22.05 7.05 -62.31
CA GLN A 413 20.96 6.24 -61.68
C GLN A 413 21.30 5.23 -60.56
N GLY A 414 20.35 5.07 -59.64
CA GLY A 414 20.35 4.17 -58.49
C GLY A 414 19.39 4.68 -57.41
N ASP A 415 18.76 3.78 -56.67
CA ASP A 415 17.64 4.10 -55.78
C ASP A 415 18.12 4.46 -54.36
N TYR A 416 17.36 5.30 -53.64
CA TYR A 416 17.73 5.76 -52.28
C TYR A 416 16.88 5.09 -51.21
N TYR A 417 17.52 4.61 -50.15
CA TYR A 417 16.89 3.90 -49.05
C TYR A 417 17.15 4.60 -47.72
N SER A 418 16.18 4.63 -46.81
CA SER A 418 16.45 4.98 -45.42
C SER A 418 15.42 4.33 -44.50
N ALA A 419 15.80 4.15 -43.24
CA ALA A 419 15.04 3.44 -42.23
C ALA A 419 14.94 4.26 -40.94
N ILE A 420 13.74 4.29 -40.35
CA ILE A 420 13.40 5.10 -39.17
C ILE A 420 12.55 4.24 -38.22
N SER A 421 12.91 4.21 -36.93
CA SER A 421 12.11 3.64 -35.83
C SER A 421 11.23 4.72 -35.18
N THR A 422 10.00 4.40 -34.76
CA THR A 422 9.05 5.44 -34.28
C THR A 422 9.22 5.86 -32.81
N ASP A 423 9.59 4.96 -31.90
CA ASP A 423 10.13 5.31 -30.58
C ASP A 423 10.99 4.16 -30.02
N SER A 424 11.49 4.34 -28.81
CA SER A 424 12.73 3.75 -28.26
C SER A 424 12.47 2.70 -27.19
N SER A 425 11.24 2.64 -26.70
CA SER A 425 10.73 1.72 -25.67
C SER A 425 9.22 1.59 -25.88
N ILE A 426 8.72 0.37 -26.12
CA ILE A 426 7.30 0.11 -26.32
C ILE A 426 6.84 -0.99 -25.38
N GLU A 427 5.82 -0.70 -24.57
CA GLU A 427 5.06 -1.66 -23.76
C GLU A 427 3.74 -1.98 -24.47
N ILE A 428 3.29 -3.24 -24.40
CA ILE A 428 2.01 -3.66 -25.00
C ILE A 428 0.90 -3.57 -23.94
N ASN A 429 -0.10 -2.72 -24.19
CA ASN A 429 -1.33 -2.58 -23.40
C ASN A 429 -2.55 -2.71 -24.35
N ASP A 430 -3.72 -3.05 -23.81
CA ASP A 430 -4.95 -3.29 -24.60
C ASP A 430 -5.43 -2.04 -25.37
N ASP A 431 -5.07 -0.84 -24.92
CA ASP A 431 -5.33 0.44 -25.61
C ASP A 431 -4.03 1.00 -26.27
N LEU A 432 -3.73 0.54 -27.49
CA LEU A 432 -2.52 0.91 -28.23
C LEU A 432 -2.57 2.31 -28.88
N TYR A 433 -1.85 3.30 -28.32
CA TYR A 433 -1.52 4.56 -29.00
C TYR A 433 -0.15 5.14 -28.60
N THR A 434 0.66 5.58 -29.58
CA THR A 434 1.69 6.63 -29.37
C THR A 434 2.05 7.39 -30.66
N TYR A 435 2.78 8.50 -30.47
CA TYR A 435 2.88 9.73 -31.25
C TYR A 435 3.15 9.73 -32.78
N THR A 436 2.66 10.80 -33.41
CA THR A 436 2.88 11.19 -34.82
C THR A 436 4.31 11.66 -35.10
N PHE A 437 4.95 11.14 -36.16
CA PHE A 437 6.29 11.56 -36.58
C PHE A 437 6.25 12.60 -37.71
N GLY A 438 6.70 13.83 -37.43
CA GLY A 438 6.59 14.98 -38.34
C GLY A 438 7.88 15.36 -39.07
N VAL A 439 7.87 15.39 -40.40
CA VAL A 439 9.07 15.74 -41.20
C VAL A 439 8.61 16.41 -42.53
N THR A 440 8.88 17.70 -42.75
CA THR A 440 8.36 18.55 -43.86
C THR A 440 9.36 18.97 -44.99
N ILE A 441 9.21 18.47 -46.23
CA ILE A 441 10.13 18.72 -47.39
C ILE A 441 10.39 20.25 -47.56
N TYR A 442 11.64 20.73 -47.55
CA TYR A 442 12.57 20.64 -48.68
C TYR A 442 13.33 19.30 -48.88
N ASP A 443 13.47 18.45 -47.85
CA ASP A 443 13.73 17.00 -48.00
C ASP A 443 13.46 16.28 -46.66
N ARG A 444 12.19 16.06 -46.33
CA ARG A 444 11.70 15.47 -45.07
C ARG A 444 10.31 14.83 -45.27
N TRP A 445 10.08 13.60 -44.84
CA TRP A 445 8.84 12.82 -45.08
C TRP A 445 7.95 12.63 -43.83
N THR A 446 6.73 13.18 -43.81
CA THR A 446 5.77 12.99 -42.70
C THR A 446 5.09 11.63 -42.75
N VAL A 447 5.11 10.86 -41.66
CA VAL A 447 4.32 9.62 -41.50
C VAL A 447 3.17 9.90 -40.53
N VAL A 448 1.92 9.75 -40.99
CA VAL A 448 0.72 10.28 -40.30
C VAL A 448 -0.35 9.20 -40.03
N LYS A 449 0.09 7.96 -39.75
CA LYS A 449 -0.80 6.86 -39.33
C LYS A 449 -0.49 6.46 -37.88
N PRO A 450 -1.49 6.01 -37.10
CA PRO A 450 -1.23 5.35 -35.83
C PRO A 450 -0.39 4.09 -36.09
N ASN A 451 0.72 3.95 -35.38
CA ASN A 451 1.65 2.85 -35.61
C ASN A 451 1.39 1.77 -34.56
N HIS A 452 0.85 0.62 -34.98
CA HIS A 452 0.92 -0.74 -34.39
C HIS A 452 -0.23 -1.61 -34.92
N GLU A 453 -0.19 -1.94 -36.23
CA GLU A 453 -1.14 -2.90 -36.83
C GLU A 453 -0.82 -4.36 -36.43
N PHE A 454 0.42 -4.64 -36.00
CA PHE A 454 0.94 -5.97 -35.68
C PHE A 454 1.91 -5.91 -34.48
N GLU A 455 2.01 -7.01 -33.73
CA GLU A 455 3.04 -7.21 -32.67
C GLU A 455 4.45 -7.11 -33.27
N GLY A 456 5.35 -6.37 -32.62
CA GLY A 456 6.75 -6.20 -33.02
C GLY A 456 7.28 -4.77 -32.86
N LEU A 457 8.61 -4.61 -32.92
CA LEU A 457 9.22 -3.31 -33.14
C LEU A 457 9.01 -2.90 -34.61
N CYS A 458 8.29 -1.80 -34.84
CA CYS A 458 8.00 -1.28 -36.18
C CYS A 458 9.10 -0.33 -36.67
N PHE A 459 9.66 -0.64 -37.84
CA PHE A 459 10.63 0.16 -38.57
C PHE A 459 10.09 0.53 -39.94
N TRP A 460 10.01 1.83 -40.23
CA TRP A 460 9.63 2.32 -41.56
C TRP A 460 10.86 2.38 -42.46
N VAL A 461 10.83 1.64 -43.56
CA VAL A 461 11.84 1.68 -44.62
C VAL A 461 11.19 2.30 -45.85
N PHE A 462 11.82 3.33 -46.42
CA PHE A 462 11.36 3.96 -47.65
C PHE A 462 12.40 3.90 -48.76
N GLU A 463 11.94 3.67 -49.99
CA GLU A 463 12.72 3.74 -51.23
C GLU A 463 12.23 4.94 -52.07
N LYS A 464 13.13 5.89 -52.35
CA LYS A 464 12.86 7.07 -53.18
C LYS A 464 13.56 6.93 -54.53
N ASN A 465 12.79 6.89 -55.60
CA ASN A 465 13.26 6.75 -56.98
C ASN A 465 13.84 8.08 -57.51
N TYR A 466 15.14 8.33 -57.32
CA TYR A 466 15.82 9.54 -57.79
C TYR A 466 17.20 9.24 -58.40
N LEU A 467 17.77 10.19 -59.16
CA LEU A 467 19.05 10.00 -59.85
C LEU A 467 20.25 10.01 -58.87
N GLU A 468 20.88 8.86 -58.69
CA GLU A 468 22.07 8.65 -57.83
C GLU A 468 23.37 9.23 -58.41
N VAL A 469 24.45 9.04 -57.63
CA VAL A 469 25.84 9.31 -57.94
C VAL A 469 26.69 8.65 -56.85
N VAL A 470 27.83 8.07 -57.24
CA VAL A 470 28.89 7.54 -56.37
C VAL A 470 28.96 8.21 -54.99
N ASN A 471 28.35 7.57 -54.00
CA ASN A 471 28.66 7.80 -52.59
C ASN A 471 29.48 6.61 -52.06
N SER A 472 30.30 6.85 -51.04
CA SER A 472 30.74 5.76 -50.15
C SER A 472 29.55 5.32 -49.28
N VAL A 473 28.95 4.17 -49.59
CA VAL A 473 27.93 3.57 -48.72
C VAL A 473 28.61 3.11 -47.42
N ARG A 474 28.12 3.57 -46.28
CA ARG A 474 28.55 3.09 -44.96
C ARG A 474 27.37 2.44 -44.26
N GLU A 475 27.23 1.13 -44.44
CA GLU A 475 26.27 0.33 -43.69
C GLU A 475 26.67 0.30 -42.21
N THR A 476 25.87 0.92 -41.34
CA THR A 476 25.93 0.71 -39.90
C THR A 476 24.68 -0.07 -39.47
N PRO A 477 24.79 -1.25 -38.85
CA PRO A 477 23.63 -1.93 -38.29
C PRO A 477 23.02 -1.08 -37.17
N MET A 478 21.70 -1.16 -37.03
CA MET A 478 21.01 -0.70 -35.83
C MET A 478 21.01 -1.84 -34.81
N PHE A 479 21.18 -1.51 -33.53
CA PHE A 479 21.05 -2.47 -32.44
C PHE A 479 19.75 -2.19 -31.68
N CYS A 480 19.00 -3.26 -31.41
CA CYS A 480 17.80 -3.23 -30.57
C CYS A 480 17.78 -4.46 -29.65
N SER A 481 16.91 -4.42 -28.64
CA SER A 481 16.64 -5.54 -27.76
C SER A 481 15.14 -5.85 -27.77
N LEU A 482 14.78 -7.12 -27.92
CA LEU A 482 13.43 -7.61 -27.63
C LEU A 482 13.45 -8.36 -26.30
N PHE A 483 12.44 -8.12 -25.46
CA PHE A 483 12.25 -8.79 -24.19
C PHE A 483 10.98 -9.65 -24.27
N ASP A 484 11.10 -10.93 -23.92
CA ASP A 484 9.93 -11.80 -23.81
C ASP A 484 9.14 -11.51 -22.51
N ILE A 485 7.96 -12.14 -22.38
CA ILE A 485 7.12 -12.08 -21.16
C ILE A 485 7.80 -12.58 -19.88
N TYR A 486 9.03 -13.08 -19.95
CA TYR A 486 9.85 -13.53 -18.82
C TYR A 486 11.14 -12.68 -18.66
N GLY A 487 11.30 -11.59 -19.43
CA GLY A 487 12.47 -10.71 -19.34
C GLY A 487 13.76 -11.27 -19.93
N ASN A 488 13.70 -12.38 -20.66
CA ASN A 488 14.82 -12.87 -21.47
C ASN A 488 15.03 -11.90 -22.64
N GLU A 489 16.28 -11.53 -22.89
CA GLU A 489 16.64 -10.49 -23.86
C GLU A 489 17.23 -11.10 -25.14
N ALA A 490 16.57 -10.86 -26.27
CA ALA A 490 17.15 -11.05 -27.60
C ALA A 490 17.78 -9.74 -28.06
N LYS A 491 19.11 -9.65 -28.00
CA LYS A 491 19.86 -8.56 -28.63
C LYS A 491 19.94 -8.81 -30.13
N LEU A 492 19.55 -7.83 -30.94
CA LEU A 492 19.48 -7.94 -32.39
C LEU A 492 20.36 -6.90 -33.08
N SER A 493 20.98 -7.31 -34.18
CA SER A 493 21.54 -6.44 -35.22
C SER A 493 20.58 -6.42 -36.41
N ILE A 494 20.02 -5.24 -36.70
CA ILE A 494 19.11 -4.98 -37.81
C ILE A 494 19.85 -4.27 -38.96
N LYS A 495 19.60 -4.72 -40.19
CA LYS A 495 20.11 -4.12 -41.44
C LYS A 495 19.02 -4.07 -42.49
N ILE A 496 19.18 -3.22 -43.51
CA ILE A 496 18.35 -3.26 -44.72
C ILE A 496 18.83 -4.43 -45.59
N SER A 497 17.90 -5.23 -46.13
CA SER A 497 18.26 -6.38 -46.99
C SER A 497 18.96 -5.92 -48.27
N GLN A 498 20.11 -6.49 -48.60
CA GLN A 498 20.79 -6.16 -49.85
C GLN A 498 20.05 -6.69 -51.10
N LYS A 499 19.08 -7.60 -50.93
CA LYS A 499 18.37 -8.27 -52.03
C LYS A 499 17.24 -7.43 -52.63
N ASP A 500 16.41 -6.81 -51.80
CA ASP A 500 15.27 -5.98 -52.24
C ASP A 500 15.27 -4.57 -51.62
N ARG A 501 16.20 -4.29 -50.69
CA ARG A 501 16.54 -2.98 -50.12
C ARG A 501 15.40 -2.22 -49.44
N THR A 502 14.26 -2.89 -49.28
CA THR A 502 13.03 -2.35 -48.70
C THR A 502 12.48 -3.24 -47.57
N THR A 503 12.99 -4.47 -47.44
CA THR A 503 12.89 -5.28 -46.23
C THR A 503 14.06 -5.09 -45.27
N LEU A 504 13.87 -5.51 -44.02
CA LEU A 504 14.94 -5.64 -43.03
C LEU A 504 15.38 -7.10 -42.86
N GLU A 505 16.66 -7.26 -42.53
CA GLU A 505 17.24 -8.50 -42.03
C GLU A 505 17.63 -8.29 -40.56
N ALA A 506 17.10 -9.11 -39.66
CA ALA A 506 17.38 -9.09 -38.23
C ALA A 506 18.15 -10.35 -37.83
N TYR A 507 19.19 -10.18 -37.02
CA TYR A 507 20.06 -11.26 -36.55
C TYR A 507 20.29 -11.14 -35.05
N VAL A 508 20.15 -12.23 -34.30
CA VAL A 508 20.54 -12.29 -32.87
C VAL A 508 22.08 -12.22 -32.76
N ILE A 509 22.58 -11.49 -31.76
CA ILE A 509 24.01 -11.22 -31.53
C ILE A 509 24.54 -11.66 -30.16
#